data_AF-A0A7L4PRA5-F1
#
_entry.id   AF-A0A7L4PRA5-F1
#
_cell.length_a   1.000
_cell.length_b   1.000
_cell.length_c   1.000
_cell.angle_alpha   90.00
_cell.angle_beta   90.00
_cell.angle_gamma   90.00
#
_symmetry.space_group_name_H-M   'P 1'
#
loop_
_entity.id
_entity.type
_entity.pdbx_description
1 polymer ?
#
loop_
_entity_poly.entity_id
_entity_poly.type
_entity_poly.pdbx_seq_one_letter_code
_entity_poly.pdbx_strand_id
1 'polypeptide(L)'
;MSMGIAFDIGTSGFRVQLVDLDTKKVLRTAITLRHPLPGANVMDHLNFAIKVSEDIAHKLMIDAFERILNQMNIDPKTIEKIAICGNPIQLSLFEGISIKDLAYADPKYLEAEKIKIQSRNAKVVSSQEVGIKGMDADIYIPPAIKHEIGADALAMMLKSNFLDNKEISLVTDYGTNAEMALKVGDKIFTGSAASGPALEGQEVSCGMLASPGAISDIVLEFGWHTLALDENMMPQSVRILDLWKEEFRGKKLSNVQPIGVTGTGVISVIYAGLETGVIELPYIYTKTRRLRLDENIYFTEDDLKEAGKAIGAIRAGHLTLAQEAGIKLEDVKTMYMCG
;
A
#
# COMPACT_ATOMS: atom_id res chain seq x y z
N MET A 1 27.79 7.33 16.16
CA MET A 1 27.16 7.21 14.83
C MET A 1 25.73 7.62 15.04
N SER A 2 25.30 8.72 14.41
CA SER A 2 23.96 9.25 14.61
C SER A 2 22.97 8.33 13.88
N MET A 3 22.06 7.72 14.63
CA MET A 3 21.12 6.75 14.08
C MET A 3 19.68 7.23 14.23
N GLY A 4 18.88 6.91 13.22
CA GLY A 4 17.46 7.18 13.20
C GLY A 4 16.66 5.96 12.81
N ILE A 5 15.36 6.04 13.05
CA ILE A 5 14.40 5.03 12.64
C ILE A 5 13.41 5.66 11.65
N ALA A 6 13.16 4.99 10.53
CA ALA A 6 11.97 5.23 9.72
C ALA A 6 10.97 4.11 10.02
N PHE A 7 9.77 4.47 10.47
CA PHE A 7 8.76 3.54 10.91
C PHE A 7 7.45 3.77 10.17
N ASP A 8 7.11 2.83 9.30
CA ASP A 8 5.83 2.78 8.60
C ASP A 8 4.86 1.84 9.35
N ILE A 9 3.75 2.43 9.80
CA ILE A 9 2.68 1.82 10.59
C ILE A 9 1.53 1.48 9.66
N GLY A 10 1.73 0.45 8.83
CA GLY A 10 0.73 -0.03 7.89
C GLY A 10 -0.38 -0.83 8.56
N THR A 11 -1.52 -0.97 7.88
CA THR A 11 -2.66 -1.75 8.38
C THR A 11 -2.37 -3.26 8.44
N SER A 12 -1.54 -3.77 7.52
CA SER A 12 -1.18 -5.20 7.46
C SER A 12 -0.02 -5.57 8.39
N GLY A 13 0.74 -4.58 8.88
CA GLY A 13 1.93 -4.80 9.67
C GLY A 13 2.85 -3.58 9.69
N PHE A 14 3.97 -3.74 10.38
CA PHE A 14 4.96 -2.70 10.61
C PHE A 14 6.17 -2.91 9.71
N ARG A 15 6.71 -1.82 9.19
CA ARG A 15 8.01 -1.79 8.54
C ARG A 15 8.93 -0.79 9.23
N VAL A 16 10.04 -1.29 9.77
CA VAL A 16 10.99 -0.49 10.56
C VAL A 16 12.34 -0.54 9.88
N GLN A 17 12.94 0.62 9.65
CA GLN A 17 14.27 0.75 9.06
C GLN A 17 15.21 1.51 10.00
N LEU A 18 16.37 0.92 10.27
CA LEU A 18 17.48 1.61 10.90
C LEU A 18 18.24 2.40 9.85
N VAL A 19 18.41 3.69 10.07
CA VAL A 19 19.04 4.62 9.14
C VAL A 19 20.24 5.28 9.81
N ASP A 20 21.36 5.30 9.11
CA ASP A 20 22.50 6.13 9.46
C ASP A 20 22.20 7.57 9.02
N LEU A 21 22.14 8.51 9.96
CA LEU A 21 21.71 9.89 9.70
C LEU A 21 22.75 10.72 8.94
N ASP A 22 24.03 10.35 9.05
CA ASP A 22 25.13 11.04 8.36
C ASP A 22 25.17 10.66 6.87
N THR A 23 25.04 9.36 6.59
CA THR A 23 25.12 8.79 5.23
C THR A 23 23.77 8.61 4.55
N LYS A 24 22.67 8.71 5.30
CA LYS A 24 21.28 8.47 4.87
C LYS A 24 21.03 7.05 4.34
N LYS A 25 21.90 6.09 4.69
CA LYS A 25 21.77 4.70 4.25
C LYS A 25 20.90 3.91 5.22
N VAL A 26 20.03 3.08 4.65
CA VAL A 26 19.32 2.04 5.42
C VAL A 26 20.32 0.94 5.78
N LEU A 27 20.52 0.74 7.07
CA LEU A 27 21.44 -0.27 7.61
C LEU A 27 20.76 -1.62 7.81
N ARG A 28 19.50 -1.62 8.28
CA ARG A 28 18.70 -2.82 8.53
C ARG A 28 17.23 -2.51 8.28
N THR A 29 16.48 -3.51 7.84
CA THR A 29 15.02 -3.45 7.68
C THR A 29 14.40 -4.64 8.42
N ALA A 30 13.34 -4.39 9.18
CA ALA A 30 12.48 -5.42 9.75
C ALA A 30 11.03 -5.18 9.30
N ILE A 31 10.31 -6.27 9.07
CA ILE A 31 8.91 -6.24 8.63
C ILE A 31 8.15 -7.26 9.47
N THR A 32 6.97 -6.91 9.96
CA THR A 32 6.09 -7.88 10.62
C THR A 32 5.18 -8.55 9.59
N LEU A 33 4.88 -9.84 9.81
CA LEU A 33 3.95 -10.58 8.96
C LEU A 33 2.48 -10.21 9.22
N ARG A 34 2.20 -9.57 10.36
CA ARG A 34 0.86 -9.19 10.81
C ARG A 34 0.94 -7.91 11.64
N HIS A 35 -0.20 -7.24 11.73
CA HIS A 35 -0.41 -6.13 12.65
C HIS A 35 -0.52 -6.62 14.11
N PRO A 36 -0.03 -5.86 15.12
CA PRO A 36 -0.15 -6.26 16.52
C PRO A 36 -1.58 -6.15 17.08
N LEU A 37 -2.42 -5.28 16.49
CA LEU A 37 -3.84 -5.20 16.82
C LEU A 37 -4.63 -6.27 16.04
N PRO A 38 -5.68 -6.85 16.65
CA PRO A 38 -6.53 -7.82 15.96
C PRO A 38 -7.41 -7.14 14.91
N GLY A 39 -7.48 -7.74 13.73
CA GLY A 39 -8.27 -7.23 12.61
C GLY A 39 -7.63 -7.58 11.27
N ALA A 40 -8.41 -7.44 10.19
CA ALA A 40 -7.90 -7.54 8.82
C ALA A 40 -7.70 -6.16 8.18
N ASN A 41 -8.37 -5.12 8.71
CA ASN A 41 -8.31 -3.76 8.17
C ASN A 41 -8.30 -2.68 9.28
N VAL A 42 -8.14 -1.42 8.88
CA VAL A 42 -8.03 -0.28 9.81
C VAL A 42 -9.31 -0.06 10.64
N MET A 43 -10.48 -0.38 10.08
CA MET A 43 -11.76 -0.28 10.78
C MET A 43 -11.89 -1.36 11.86
N ASP A 44 -11.32 -2.54 11.67
CA ASP A 44 -11.24 -3.56 12.72
C ASP A 44 -10.36 -3.09 13.88
N HIS A 45 -9.23 -2.44 13.59
CA HIS A 45 -8.34 -1.86 14.62
C HIS A 45 -9.02 -0.75 15.39
N LEU A 46 -9.72 0.14 14.68
CA LEU A 46 -10.55 1.20 15.25
C LEU A 46 -11.63 0.59 16.18
N ASN A 47 -12.35 -0.41 15.68
CA ASN A 47 -13.38 -1.11 16.46
C ASN A 47 -12.81 -1.80 17.69
N PHE A 48 -11.65 -2.45 17.58
CA PHE A 48 -10.96 -3.05 18.72
C PHE A 48 -10.63 -2.01 19.77
N ALA A 49 -10.00 -0.90 19.38
CA ALA A 49 -9.62 0.16 20.32
C ALA A 49 -10.84 0.83 20.98
N ILE A 50 -11.94 1.06 20.25
CA ILE A 50 -13.17 1.63 20.79
C ILE A 50 -13.91 0.67 21.73
N LYS A 51 -14.00 -0.62 21.37
CA LYS A 51 -14.76 -1.61 22.16
C LYS A 51 -13.98 -2.19 23.33
N VAL A 52 -12.67 -2.33 23.19
CA VAL A 52 -11.79 -2.92 24.21
C VAL A 52 -11.13 -1.83 25.03
N SER A 53 -10.20 -1.06 24.44
CA SER A 53 -9.54 0.09 25.07
C SER A 53 -8.52 0.73 24.13
N GLU A 54 -8.55 2.06 24.03
CA GLU A 54 -7.54 2.87 23.31
C GLU A 54 -6.15 2.70 23.95
N ASP A 55 -6.06 2.67 25.29
CA ASP A 55 -4.78 2.48 26.02
C ASP A 55 -4.17 1.10 25.78
N ILE A 56 -5.00 0.05 25.74
CA ILE A 56 -4.52 -1.31 25.42
C ILE A 56 -3.99 -1.36 23.98
N ALA A 57 -4.72 -0.75 23.04
CA ALA A 57 -4.29 -0.68 21.66
C ALA A 57 -2.95 0.06 21.54
N HIS A 58 -2.82 1.25 22.13
CA HIS A 58 -1.58 2.01 22.19
C HIS A 58 -0.42 1.18 22.76
N LYS A 59 -0.62 0.53 23.91
CA LYS A 59 0.40 -0.31 24.53
C LYS A 59 0.85 -1.46 23.62
N LEU A 60 -0.07 -2.12 22.91
CA LEU A 60 0.27 -3.19 21.96
C LEU A 60 1.13 -2.67 20.80
N MET A 61 0.87 -1.45 20.32
CA MET A 61 1.68 -0.80 19.28
C MET A 61 3.11 -0.55 19.78
N ILE A 62 3.26 0.02 20.98
CA ILE A 62 4.56 0.30 21.61
C ILE A 62 5.34 -0.98 21.89
N ASP A 63 4.70 -1.97 22.52
CA ASP A 63 5.31 -3.27 22.84
C ASP A 63 5.80 -3.98 21.56
N ALA A 64 5.05 -3.87 20.46
CA ALA A 64 5.45 -4.44 19.17
C ALA A 64 6.66 -3.71 18.58
N PHE A 65 6.68 -2.37 18.62
CA PHE A 65 7.81 -1.58 18.16
C PHE A 65 9.09 -1.90 18.95
N GLU A 66 9.02 -1.93 20.29
CA GLU A 66 10.18 -2.28 21.14
C GLU A 66 10.69 -3.71 20.87
N ARG A 67 9.79 -4.68 20.63
CA ARG A 67 10.18 -6.04 20.23
C ARG A 67 10.94 -6.06 18.90
N ILE A 68 10.52 -5.26 17.92
CA ILE A 68 11.20 -5.15 16.63
C ILE A 68 12.61 -4.58 16.82
N LEU A 69 12.76 -3.50 17.59
CA LEU A 69 14.08 -2.91 17.86
C LEU A 69 15.03 -3.91 18.55
N ASN A 70 14.51 -4.68 19.50
CA ASN A 70 15.26 -5.74 20.17
C ASN A 70 15.69 -6.85 19.19
N GLN A 71 14.78 -7.32 18.33
CA GLN A 71 15.10 -8.32 17.30
C GLN A 71 16.11 -7.81 16.27
N MET A 72 16.07 -6.52 15.96
CA MET A 72 17.04 -5.88 15.11
C MET A 72 18.40 -5.70 15.78
N ASN A 73 18.59 -6.05 17.06
CA ASN A 73 19.82 -5.80 17.84
C ASN A 73 20.27 -4.33 17.76
N ILE A 74 19.33 -3.42 18.01
CA ILE A 74 19.56 -1.98 18.09
C ILE A 74 19.65 -1.59 19.56
N ASP A 75 20.66 -0.79 19.93
CA ASP A 75 20.68 -0.15 21.25
C ASP A 75 19.77 1.10 21.21
N PRO A 76 18.63 1.13 21.92
CA PRO A 76 17.69 2.25 21.87
C PRO A 76 18.32 3.59 22.22
N LYS A 77 19.38 3.62 23.04
CA LYS A 77 20.09 4.85 23.44
C LYS A 77 20.85 5.53 22.31
N THR A 78 21.08 4.80 21.23
CA THR A 78 21.81 5.31 20.05
C THR A 78 20.87 5.91 19.00
N ILE A 79 19.56 5.78 19.19
CA ILE A 79 18.54 6.37 18.31
C ILE A 79 18.27 7.80 18.76
N GLU A 80 18.49 8.75 17.85
CA GLU A 80 18.28 10.17 18.10
C GLU A 80 16.93 10.67 17.55
N LYS A 81 16.46 10.05 16.46
CA LYS A 81 15.26 10.48 15.72
C LYS A 81 14.45 9.31 15.22
N ILE A 82 13.13 9.41 15.33
CA ILE A 82 12.18 8.48 14.72
C ILE A 82 11.26 9.29 13.83
N ALA A 83 11.17 8.95 12.55
CA ALA A 83 10.11 9.44 11.66
C ALA A 83 9.05 8.35 11.52
N ILE A 84 7.80 8.66 11.87
CA ILE A 84 6.68 7.73 11.73
C ILE A 84 5.79 8.09 10.54
N CYS A 85 5.14 7.08 9.97
CA CYS A 85 4.25 7.20 8.82
C CYS A 85 3.08 6.23 8.96
N GLY A 86 1.92 6.56 8.38
CA GLY A 86 0.71 5.73 8.41
C GLY A 86 -0.56 6.56 8.41
N ASN A 87 -1.70 5.88 8.32
CA ASN A 87 -3.00 6.53 8.29
C ASN A 87 -3.35 7.16 9.65
N PRO A 88 -4.34 8.08 9.70
CA PRO A 88 -4.64 8.85 10.90
C PRO A 88 -5.02 8.00 12.12
N ILE A 89 -5.66 6.85 11.92
CA ILE A 89 -6.03 5.93 13.01
C ILE A 89 -4.77 5.30 13.60
N GLN A 90 -3.90 4.74 12.75
CA GLN A 90 -2.67 4.09 13.20
C GLN A 90 -1.74 5.05 13.95
N LEU A 91 -1.55 6.25 13.41
CA LEU A 91 -0.73 7.28 14.08
C LEU A 91 -1.34 7.73 15.41
N SER A 92 -2.67 7.90 15.47
CA SER A 92 -3.34 8.30 16.73
C SER A 92 -3.20 7.23 17.82
N LEU A 93 -3.34 5.95 17.43
CA LEU A 93 -3.14 4.82 18.34
C LEU A 93 -1.69 4.70 18.80
N PHE A 94 -0.72 4.89 17.90
CA PHE A 94 0.69 4.91 18.25
C PHE A 94 1.04 6.08 19.18
N GLU A 95 0.48 7.27 18.93
CA GLU A 95 0.69 8.45 19.78
C GLU A 95 0.00 8.32 21.14
N GLY A 96 -1.09 7.55 21.24
CA GLY A 96 -1.89 7.43 22.46
C GLY A 96 -2.93 8.55 22.62
N ILE A 97 -3.38 9.15 21.51
CA ILE A 97 -4.49 10.12 21.51
C ILE A 97 -5.80 9.45 21.11
N SER A 98 -6.93 10.06 21.49
CA SER A 98 -8.24 9.47 21.20
C SER A 98 -8.54 9.42 19.70
N ILE A 99 -9.22 8.36 19.28
CA ILE A 99 -9.67 8.10 17.91
C ILE A 99 -11.19 8.18 17.76
N LYS A 100 -11.92 8.54 18.82
CA LYS A 100 -13.39 8.61 18.82
C LYS A 100 -13.93 9.58 17.76
N ASP A 101 -13.20 10.65 17.47
CA ASP A 101 -13.56 11.61 16.42
C ASP A 101 -13.33 11.07 15.00
N LEU A 102 -12.58 9.97 14.86
CA LEU A 102 -12.42 9.24 13.59
C LEU A 102 -13.48 8.14 13.42
N ALA A 103 -14.06 7.64 14.51
CA ALA A 103 -15.07 6.59 14.49
C ALA A 103 -16.44 7.06 13.97
N TYR A 104 -16.72 8.36 14.01
CA TYR A 104 -18.00 8.92 13.63
C TYR A 104 -17.82 10.12 12.70
N ALA A 105 -18.41 10.05 11.51
CA ALA A 105 -18.32 11.11 10.51
C ALA A 105 -19.38 12.21 10.69
N ASP A 106 -20.51 11.92 11.36
CA ASP A 106 -21.61 12.89 11.55
C ASP A 106 -21.25 13.93 12.64
N PRO A 107 -21.10 15.22 12.29
CA PRO A 107 -20.79 16.26 13.26
C PRO A 107 -21.82 16.37 14.39
N LYS A 108 -23.10 16.07 14.11
CA LYS A 108 -24.17 16.11 15.12
C LYS A 108 -24.00 15.01 16.15
N TYR A 109 -23.55 13.83 15.72
CA TYR A 109 -23.26 12.72 16.62
C TYR A 109 -22.07 13.05 17.52
N LEU A 110 -20.99 13.59 16.94
CA LEU A 110 -19.82 14.03 17.70
C LEU A 110 -20.19 15.06 18.78
N GLU A 111 -21.04 16.03 18.45
CA GLU A 111 -21.53 17.04 19.39
C GLU A 111 -22.39 16.41 20.50
N ALA A 112 -23.35 15.55 20.14
CA ALA A 112 -24.25 14.90 21.09
C ALA A 112 -23.49 14.04 22.11
N GLU A 113 -22.48 13.29 21.65
CA GLU A 113 -21.62 12.44 22.48
C GLU A 113 -20.46 13.22 23.13
N LYS A 114 -20.39 14.55 22.94
CA LYS A 114 -19.33 15.43 23.47
C LYS A 114 -17.92 14.95 23.10
N ILE A 115 -17.77 14.39 21.91
CA ILE A 115 -16.49 13.91 21.38
C ILE A 115 -15.69 15.11 20.90
N LYS A 116 -14.53 15.34 21.51
CA LYS A 116 -13.59 16.39 21.11
C LYS A 116 -12.79 15.95 19.87
N ILE A 117 -12.80 16.78 18.84
CA ILE A 117 -11.92 16.62 17.66
C ILE A 117 -10.46 16.76 18.11
N GLN A 118 -9.63 15.79 17.75
CA GLN A 118 -8.20 15.82 18.07
C GLN A 118 -7.41 16.59 17.01
N SER A 119 -6.39 17.34 17.46
CA SER A 119 -5.46 18.00 16.55
C SER A 119 -4.42 16.99 16.06
N ARG A 120 -4.41 16.74 14.74
CA ARG A 120 -3.45 15.88 14.05
C ARG A 120 -2.52 16.71 13.15
N ASN A 121 -2.09 17.86 13.65
CA ASN A 121 -1.08 18.68 13.01
C ASN A 121 0.31 18.05 13.17
N ALA A 122 1.23 18.45 12.28
CA ALA A 122 2.62 18.04 12.37
C ALA A 122 3.20 18.45 13.72
N LYS A 123 3.90 17.53 14.38
CA LYS A 123 4.53 17.78 15.68
C LYS A 123 5.73 16.88 15.90
N VAL A 124 6.57 17.31 16.84
CA VAL A 124 7.68 16.53 17.37
C VAL A 124 7.38 16.29 18.84
N VAL A 125 7.39 15.02 19.23
CA VAL A 125 7.18 14.58 20.62
C VAL A 125 8.37 13.74 21.05
N SER A 126 8.69 13.72 22.33
CA SER A 126 9.74 12.85 22.85
C SER A 126 9.28 11.39 22.88
N SER A 127 10.21 10.45 22.77
CA SER A 127 9.91 9.01 22.86
C SER A 127 9.23 8.62 24.19
N GLN A 128 9.51 9.36 25.26
CA GLN A 128 8.91 9.12 26.57
C GLN A 128 7.45 9.57 26.64
N GLU A 129 7.05 10.60 25.88
CA GLU A 129 5.65 11.06 25.82
C GLU A 129 4.73 10.01 25.19
N VAL A 130 5.21 9.22 24.24
CA VAL A 130 4.47 8.10 23.63
C VAL A 130 4.68 6.77 24.36
N GLY A 131 5.34 6.78 25.52
CA GLY A 131 5.51 5.60 26.37
C GLY A 131 6.68 4.66 26.03
N ILE A 132 7.56 5.02 25.08
CA ILE A 132 8.77 4.24 24.77
C ILE A 132 9.84 4.54 25.82
N LYS A 133 10.26 3.51 26.57
CA LYS A 133 11.20 3.67 27.69
C LYS A 133 12.62 3.28 27.28
N GLY A 134 13.61 3.97 27.84
CA GLY A 134 15.03 3.65 27.59
C GLY A 134 15.58 4.18 26.27
N MET A 135 14.79 4.98 25.56
CA MET A 135 15.19 5.78 24.40
C MET A 135 14.99 7.26 24.74
N ASP A 136 15.86 8.11 24.20
CA ASP A 136 15.75 9.57 24.28
C ASP A 136 15.82 10.13 22.86
N ALA A 137 14.73 9.96 22.12
CA ALA A 137 14.64 10.30 20.71
C ALA A 137 13.47 11.25 20.43
N ASP A 138 13.67 12.14 19.47
CA ASP A 138 12.59 12.94 18.90
C ASP A 138 11.77 12.10 17.92
N ILE A 139 10.46 12.02 18.14
CA ILE A 139 9.50 11.38 17.24
C ILE A 139 8.80 12.43 16.40
N TYR A 140 9.04 12.37 15.10
CA TYR A 140 8.45 13.24 14.10
C TYR A 140 7.15 12.60 13.60
N ILE A 141 6.03 13.22 13.95
CA ILE A 141 4.69 12.80 13.54
C ILE A 141 4.19 13.76 12.45
N PRO A 142 4.06 13.31 11.18
CA PRO A 142 3.53 14.14 10.11
C PRO A 142 2.04 14.46 10.33
N PRO A 143 1.51 15.49 9.65
CA PRO A 143 0.10 15.86 9.81
C PRO A 143 -0.82 14.83 9.13
N ALA A 144 -2.07 14.77 9.58
CA ALA A 144 -3.18 14.20 8.81
C ALA A 144 -4.00 15.34 8.22
N ILE A 145 -4.27 15.32 6.90
CA ILE A 145 -5.07 16.36 6.25
C ILE A 145 -6.56 16.20 6.63
N LYS A 146 -7.04 14.95 6.58
CA LYS A 146 -8.41 14.54 6.94
C LYS A 146 -8.40 13.10 7.46
N HIS A 147 -9.56 12.56 7.82
CA HIS A 147 -9.77 11.17 8.23
C HIS A 147 -9.17 10.14 7.27
N GLU A 148 -9.15 10.42 5.96
CA GLU A 148 -8.78 9.48 4.90
C GLU A 148 -7.40 9.73 4.29
N ILE A 149 -6.76 10.87 4.58
CA ILE A 149 -5.47 11.24 3.97
C ILE A 149 -4.46 11.44 5.09
N GLY A 150 -3.68 10.39 5.34
CA GLY A 150 -2.70 10.29 6.40
C GLY A 150 -1.29 10.71 6.00
N ALA A 151 -0.34 10.35 6.86
CA ALA A 151 1.08 10.62 6.65
C ALA A 151 1.69 9.75 5.55
N ASP A 152 1.11 8.57 5.32
CA ASP A 152 1.38 7.67 4.19
C ASP A 152 1.17 8.37 2.85
N ALA A 153 -0.02 8.94 2.63
CA ALA A 153 -0.29 9.72 1.41
C ALA A 153 0.67 10.91 1.26
N LEU A 154 1.01 11.59 2.38
CA LEU A 154 1.98 12.69 2.36
C LEU A 154 3.40 12.22 2.04
N ALA A 155 3.83 11.10 2.60
CA ALA A 155 5.14 10.51 2.33
C ALA A 155 5.26 10.10 0.86
N MET A 156 4.20 9.55 0.29
CA MET A 156 4.09 9.26 -1.15
C MET A 156 4.25 10.53 -2.00
N MET A 157 3.53 11.61 -1.67
CA MET A 157 3.64 12.90 -2.37
C MET A 157 5.04 13.52 -2.26
N LEU A 158 5.67 13.43 -1.09
CA LEU A 158 7.03 13.92 -0.86
C LEU A 158 8.07 13.08 -1.63
N LYS A 159 7.94 11.75 -1.59
CA LYS A 159 8.93 10.84 -2.19
C LYS A 159 8.93 10.88 -3.71
N SER A 160 7.78 11.13 -4.32
CA SER A 160 7.61 11.22 -5.78
C SER A 160 8.02 12.57 -6.38
N ASN A 161 8.40 13.55 -5.56
CA ASN A 161 8.53 14.97 -5.94
C ASN A 161 7.25 15.52 -6.61
N PHE A 162 6.09 14.93 -6.31
CA PHE A 162 4.79 15.35 -6.83
C PHE A 162 4.49 16.81 -6.50
N LEU A 163 4.88 17.26 -5.31
CA LEU A 163 4.68 18.64 -4.86
C LEU A 163 5.47 19.67 -5.68
N ASP A 164 6.60 19.28 -6.27
CA ASP A 164 7.46 20.16 -7.07
C ASP A 164 7.12 20.11 -8.57
N ASN A 165 6.23 19.19 -8.98
CA ASN A 165 5.86 19.04 -10.39
C ASN A 165 5.05 20.26 -10.87
N LYS A 166 5.50 20.90 -11.95
CA LYS A 166 4.85 22.09 -12.53
C LYS A 166 3.70 21.73 -13.47
N GLU A 167 3.72 20.52 -14.01
CA GLU A 167 2.66 20.00 -14.86
C GLU A 167 1.51 19.44 -14.02
N ILE A 168 0.37 19.15 -14.66
CA ILE A 168 -0.71 18.42 -14.01
C ILE A 168 -0.23 17.00 -13.74
N SER A 169 -0.24 16.61 -12.46
CA SER A 169 0.22 15.29 -12.04
C SER A 169 -0.78 14.62 -11.10
N LEU A 170 -0.83 13.30 -11.17
CA LEU A 170 -1.64 12.45 -10.30
C LEU A 170 -0.71 11.50 -9.58
N VAL A 171 -0.97 11.23 -8.31
CA VAL A 171 -0.32 10.16 -7.56
C VAL A 171 -1.37 9.27 -6.93
N THR A 172 -1.16 7.96 -6.94
CA THR A 172 -2.09 6.98 -6.38
C THR A 172 -1.34 5.85 -5.68
N ASP A 173 -1.75 5.56 -4.45
CA ASP A 173 -1.39 4.37 -3.71
C ASP A 173 -2.41 3.26 -4.01
N TYR A 174 -1.94 2.13 -4.53
CA TYR A 174 -2.75 1.02 -5.00
C TYR A 174 -3.00 -0.02 -3.89
N GLY A 175 -3.45 0.44 -2.74
CA GLY A 175 -3.93 -0.41 -1.65
C GLY A 175 -5.43 -0.72 -1.75
N THR A 176 -5.93 -1.39 -0.70
CA THR A 176 -7.35 -1.73 -0.49
C THR A 176 -8.24 -0.49 -0.47
N ASN A 177 -7.73 0.61 0.10
CA ASN A 177 -8.29 1.94 -0.04
C ASN A 177 -7.29 2.73 -0.88
N ALA A 178 -7.56 2.87 -2.16
CA ALA A 178 -6.64 3.55 -3.06
C ALA A 178 -6.65 5.06 -2.77
N GLU A 179 -5.61 5.53 -2.09
CA GLU A 179 -5.42 6.94 -1.76
C GLU A 179 -4.78 7.67 -2.94
N MET A 180 -5.28 8.85 -3.26
CA MET A 180 -4.87 9.57 -4.47
C MET A 180 -4.84 11.07 -4.27
N ALA A 181 -3.92 11.73 -4.99
CA ALA A 181 -3.81 13.17 -5.03
C ALA A 181 -3.55 13.68 -6.45
N LEU A 182 -4.33 14.67 -6.89
CA LEU A 182 -4.22 15.36 -8.17
C LEU A 182 -3.71 16.78 -7.92
N LYS A 183 -2.63 17.17 -8.60
CA LYS A 183 -2.07 18.52 -8.56
C LYS A 183 -2.40 19.28 -9.83
N VAL A 184 -2.98 20.46 -9.68
CA VAL A 184 -3.27 21.40 -10.79
C VAL A 184 -2.78 22.78 -10.38
N GLY A 185 -1.66 23.22 -10.97
CA GLY A 185 -0.97 24.43 -10.52
C GLY A 185 -0.55 24.30 -9.06
N ASP A 186 -0.97 25.24 -8.20
CA ASP A 186 -0.66 25.25 -6.77
C ASP A 186 -1.72 24.53 -5.90
N LYS A 187 -2.76 23.95 -6.52
CA LYS A 187 -3.82 23.25 -5.81
C LYS A 187 -3.61 21.74 -5.83
N ILE A 188 -3.92 21.09 -4.71
CA ILE A 188 -3.91 19.63 -4.56
C ILE A 188 -5.32 19.19 -4.16
N PHE A 189 -5.86 18.25 -4.93
CA PHE A 189 -7.14 17.61 -4.69
C PHE A 189 -6.87 16.18 -4.27
N THR A 190 -7.38 15.76 -3.11
CA THR A 190 -7.14 14.42 -2.56
C THR A 190 -8.44 13.64 -2.49
N GLY A 191 -8.34 12.33 -2.63
CA GLY A 191 -9.46 11.41 -2.45
C GLY A 191 -8.99 10.01 -2.11
N SER A 192 -9.92 9.17 -1.71
CA SER A 192 -9.71 7.74 -1.53
C SER A 192 -10.83 6.97 -2.23
N ALA A 193 -10.52 5.80 -2.77
CA ALA A 193 -11.50 4.90 -3.37
C ALA A 193 -11.39 3.52 -2.71
N ALA A 194 -12.53 2.96 -2.28
CA ALA A 194 -12.59 1.58 -1.81
C ALA A 194 -12.44 0.62 -3.01
N SER A 195 -11.20 0.34 -3.39
CA SER A 195 -10.82 -0.53 -4.50
C SER A 195 -10.95 -2.01 -4.14
N GLY A 196 -10.78 -2.36 -2.87
CA GLY A 196 -10.65 -3.75 -2.45
C GLY A 196 -9.24 -4.30 -2.73
N PRO A 197 -8.90 -5.47 -2.20
CA PRO A 197 -7.51 -5.94 -2.13
C PRO A 197 -7.06 -6.71 -3.38
N ALA A 198 -7.86 -6.72 -4.46
CA ALA A 198 -7.57 -7.46 -5.70
C ALA A 198 -6.21 -7.10 -6.32
N LEU A 199 -5.86 -5.81 -6.28
CA LEU A 199 -4.58 -5.30 -6.80
C LEU A 199 -3.41 -5.47 -5.81
N GLU A 200 -3.66 -5.98 -4.60
CA GLU A 200 -2.62 -6.45 -3.67
C GLU A 200 -2.39 -7.97 -3.80
N GLY A 201 -3.08 -8.63 -4.75
CA GLY A 201 -3.03 -10.08 -4.94
C GLY A 201 -3.91 -10.87 -3.97
N GLN A 202 -4.80 -10.23 -3.21
CA GLN A 202 -5.84 -10.94 -2.45
C GLN A 202 -7.12 -11.04 -3.29
N GLU A 203 -8.05 -11.94 -2.94
CA GLU A 203 -9.32 -12.16 -3.70
C GLU A 203 -9.15 -12.54 -5.19
N VAL A 204 -7.91 -12.75 -5.62
CA VAL A 204 -7.53 -13.38 -6.88
C VAL A 204 -7.10 -14.82 -6.56
N SER A 205 -7.64 -15.78 -7.30
CA SER A 205 -7.54 -17.22 -6.99
C SER A 205 -6.11 -17.73 -6.82
N CYS A 206 -5.19 -17.28 -7.67
CA CYS A 206 -3.75 -17.55 -7.55
C CYS A 206 -2.95 -16.31 -7.15
N GLY A 207 -3.62 -15.31 -6.58
CA GLY A 207 -3.03 -14.05 -6.17
C GLY A 207 -2.13 -14.21 -4.94
N MET A 208 -1.07 -13.41 -4.87
CA MET A 208 -0.16 -13.38 -3.73
C MET A 208 0.63 -12.06 -3.66
N LEU A 209 1.20 -11.80 -2.49
CA LEU A 209 2.17 -10.71 -2.33
C LEU A 209 3.48 -11.00 -3.11
N ALA A 210 4.16 -9.92 -3.49
CA ALA A 210 5.46 -10.00 -4.14
C ALA A 210 6.47 -10.78 -3.27
N SER A 211 6.96 -11.89 -3.81
CA SER A 211 7.94 -12.78 -3.19
C SER A 211 8.61 -13.63 -4.27
N PRO A 212 9.73 -14.32 -3.97
CA PRO A 212 10.36 -15.22 -4.94
C PRO A 212 9.36 -16.24 -5.52
N GLY A 213 9.33 -16.35 -6.84
CA GLY A 213 8.38 -17.16 -7.61
C GLY A 213 7.04 -16.48 -7.93
N ALA A 214 6.77 -15.28 -7.42
CA ALA A 214 5.56 -14.56 -7.78
C ALA A 214 5.67 -13.99 -9.22
N ILE A 215 4.64 -14.23 -10.05
CA ILE A 215 4.53 -13.64 -11.38
C ILE A 215 4.27 -12.13 -11.20
N SER A 216 5.20 -11.32 -11.69
CA SER A 216 5.21 -9.87 -11.52
C SER A 216 4.70 -9.12 -12.74
N ASP A 217 4.86 -9.70 -13.94
CA ASP A 217 4.61 -9.01 -15.20
C ASP A 217 4.43 -10.03 -16.36
N ILE A 218 3.80 -9.56 -17.43
CA ILE A 218 3.62 -10.23 -18.71
C ILE A 218 4.09 -9.30 -19.83
N VAL A 219 5.13 -9.71 -20.55
CA VAL A 219 5.66 -8.93 -21.68
C VAL A 219 5.20 -9.51 -23.01
N LEU A 220 4.71 -8.64 -23.90
CA LEU A 220 4.26 -9.00 -25.24
C LEU A 220 5.42 -8.92 -26.25
N GLU A 221 6.15 -10.02 -26.43
CA GLU A 221 7.25 -10.14 -27.38
C GLU A 221 7.18 -11.48 -28.13
N PHE A 222 6.58 -11.50 -29.33
CA PHE A 222 6.37 -12.74 -30.11
C PHE A 222 5.69 -13.89 -29.31
N GLY A 223 4.84 -13.51 -28.36
CA GLY A 223 4.19 -14.38 -27.38
C GLY A 223 4.04 -13.64 -26.07
N TRP A 224 3.43 -14.29 -25.08
CA TRP A 224 3.31 -13.74 -23.73
C TRP A 224 4.43 -14.29 -22.86
N HIS A 225 5.36 -13.43 -22.49
CA HIS A 225 6.47 -13.77 -21.62
C HIS A 225 6.07 -13.58 -20.17
N THR A 226 5.93 -14.68 -19.43
CA THR A 226 5.68 -14.62 -17.98
C THR A 226 6.97 -14.30 -17.24
N LEU A 227 6.98 -13.19 -16.50
CA LEU A 227 8.09 -12.78 -15.65
C LEU A 227 7.79 -13.11 -14.19
N ALA A 228 8.64 -13.91 -13.54
CA ALA A 228 8.53 -14.20 -12.11
C ALA A 228 9.77 -13.73 -11.36
N LEU A 229 9.58 -13.34 -10.10
CA LEU A 229 10.66 -12.81 -9.26
C LEU A 229 11.59 -13.94 -8.81
N ASP A 230 12.91 -13.72 -8.86
CA ASP A 230 13.90 -14.62 -8.27
C ASP A 230 14.11 -14.33 -6.77
N GLU A 231 15.07 -15.04 -6.14
CA GLU A 231 15.43 -14.87 -4.72
C GLU A 231 15.91 -13.46 -4.37
N ASN A 232 16.38 -12.69 -5.36
CA ASN A 232 16.81 -11.30 -5.20
C ASN A 232 15.70 -10.31 -5.58
N MET A 233 14.46 -10.79 -5.78
CA MET A 233 13.33 -10.00 -6.25
C MET A 233 13.52 -9.39 -7.63
N MET A 234 14.38 -9.98 -8.47
CA MET A 234 14.57 -9.54 -9.84
C MET A 234 13.66 -10.33 -10.79
N PRO A 235 12.98 -9.68 -11.75
CA PRO A 235 12.10 -10.37 -12.69
C PRO A 235 12.90 -11.22 -13.67
N GLN A 236 12.54 -12.49 -13.79
CA GLN A 236 13.13 -13.46 -14.72
C GLN A 236 12.07 -13.98 -15.68
N SER A 237 12.37 -14.04 -16.97
CA SER A 237 11.47 -14.65 -17.95
C SER A 237 11.46 -16.16 -17.72
N VAL A 238 10.28 -16.73 -17.45
CA VAL A 238 10.13 -18.14 -17.09
C VAL A 238 9.57 -18.97 -18.23
N ARG A 239 8.52 -18.45 -18.89
CA ARG A 239 7.75 -19.15 -19.92
C ARG A 239 7.32 -18.18 -21.01
N ILE A 240 7.08 -18.75 -22.19
CA ILE A 240 6.36 -18.10 -23.29
C ILE A 240 5.05 -18.85 -23.48
N LEU A 241 3.94 -18.13 -23.55
CA LEU A 241 2.59 -18.69 -23.66
C LEU A 241 1.95 -18.34 -25.00
N ASP A 242 1.18 -19.30 -25.54
CA ASP A 242 0.16 -19.08 -26.56
C ASP A 242 -1.20 -19.21 -25.89
N LEU A 243 -1.80 -18.08 -25.49
CA LEU A 243 -3.04 -18.12 -24.71
C LEU A 243 -4.28 -18.51 -25.50
N TRP A 244 -4.29 -18.33 -26.83
CA TRP A 244 -5.38 -18.84 -27.67
C TRP A 244 -5.43 -20.37 -27.68
N LYS A 245 -4.27 -21.01 -27.51
CA LYS A 245 -4.14 -22.47 -27.44
C LYS A 245 -4.03 -23.00 -26.01
N GLU A 246 -3.77 -22.12 -25.04
CA GLU A 246 -3.48 -22.48 -23.64
C GLU A 246 -2.24 -23.39 -23.49
N GLU A 247 -1.25 -23.20 -24.37
CA GLU A 247 -0.05 -24.03 -24.49
C GLU A 247 1.25 -23.25 -24.25
N PHE A 248 2.28 -23.95 -23.73
CA PHE A 248 3.62 -23.40 -23.61
C PHE A 248 4.35 -23.44 -24.95
N ARG A 249 4.98 -22.33 -25.32
CA ARG A 249 5.90 -22.26 -26.45
C ARG A 249 7.31 -22.62 -25.97
N GLY A 250 7.77 -23.82 -26.32
CA GLY A 250 9.14 -24.26 -26.04
C GLY A 250 9.37 -24.71 -24.60
N LYS A 251 10.64 -24.66 -24.17
CA LYS A 251 11.09 -25.09 -22.84
C LYS A 251 11.08 -23.94 -21.85
N LYS A 252 11.25 -24.25 -20.55
CA LYS A 252 11.41 -23.25 -19.49
C LYS A 252 12.65 -22.39 -19.79
N LEU A 253 12.52 -21.09 -19.59
CA LEU A 253 13.59 -20.12 -19.85
C LEU A 253 14.45 -19.86 -18.61
N SER A 254 13.93 -20.13 -17.42
CA SER A 254 14.65 -19.98 -16.16
C SER A 254 14.31 -21.09 -15.16
N ASN A 255 15.11 -21.22 -14.11
CA ASN A 255 14.86 -22.19 -13.04
C ASN A 255 13.83 -21.69 -12.01
N VAL A 256 13.45 -20.41 -12.04
CA VAL A 256 12.46 -19.83 -11.14
C VAL A 256 11.15 -20.59 -11.29
N GLN A 257 10.57 -21.03 -10.19
CA GLN A 257 9.29 -21.73 -10.19
C GLN A 257 8.17 -20.76 -9.85
N PRO A 258 7.23 -20.49 -10.78
CA PRO A 258 6.08 -19.68 -10.47
C PRO A 258 5.22 -20.35 -9.40
N ILE A 259 4.75 -19.57 -8.42
CA ILE A 259 3.88 -20.04 -7.33
C ILE A 259 2.59 -19.24 -7.15
N GLY A 260 2.46 -18.09 -7.82
CA GLY A 260 1.25 -17.26 -7.84
C GLY A 260 1.45 -16.00 -8.67
N VAL A 261 0.50 -15.08 -8.63
CA VAL A 261 0.51 -13.80 -9.37
C VAL A 261 0.39 -12.61 -8.42
N THR A 262 1.21 -11.60 -8.64
CA THR A 262 1.14 -10.33 -7.89
C THR A 262 0.05 -9.41 -8.43
N GLY A 263 -0.26 -8.34 -7.71
CA GLY A 263 -1.11 -7.25 -8.21
C GLY A 263 -0.67 -6.67 -9.56
N THR A 264 0.63 -6.37 -9.71
CA THR A 264 1.19 -5.88 -10.98
C THR A 264 1.10 -6.96 -12.07
N GLY A 265 1.26 -8.23 -11.70
CA GLY A 265 1.05 -9.36 -12.60
C GLY A 265 -0.39 -9.43 -13.10
N VAL A 266 -1.38 -9.23 -12.23
CA VAL A 266 -2.80 -9.18 -12.60
C VAL A 266 -3.08 -8.05 -13.58
N ILE A 267 -2.59 -6.84 -13.31
CA ILE A 267 -2.71 -5.69 -14.22
C ILE A 267 -2.12 -6.03 -15.58
N SER A 268 -0.94 -6.65 -15.61
CA SER A 268 -0.22 -7.00 -16.84
C SER A 268 -0.93 -8.09 -17.63
N VAL A 269 -1.52 -9.09 -16.95
CA VAL A 269 -2.36 -10.13 -17.58
C VAL A 269 -3.59 -9.51 -18.24
N ILE A 270 -4.28 -8.59 -17.55
CA ILE A 270 -5.45 -7.90 -18.09
C ILE A 270 -5.06 -7.05 -19.30
N TYR A 271 -4.01 -6.24 -19.16
CA TYR A 271 -3.48 -5.41 -20.25
C TYR A 271 -3.14 -6.24 -21.48
N ALA A 272 -2.31 -7.26 -21.32
CA ALA A 272 -1.92 -8.14 -22.41
C ALA A 272 -3.14 -8.84 -23.04
N GLY A 273 -4.13 -9.21 -22.22
CA GLY A 273 -5.36 -9.85 -22.66
C GLY A 273 -6.21 -8.97 -23.54
N LEU A 274 -6.35 -7.70 -23.16
CA LEU A 274 -7.05 -6.68 -23.94
C LEU A 274 -6.32 -6.39 -25.25
N GLU A 275 -5.00 -6.17 -25.20
CA GLU A 275 -4.18 -5.86 -26.38
C GLU A 275 -4.21 -6.96 -27.44
N THR A 276 -4.28 -8.22 -26.99
CA THR A 276 -4.34 -9.38 -27.91
C THR A 276 -5.75 -9.83 -28.26
N GLY A 277 -6.78 -9.23 -27.66
CA GLY A 277 -8.19 -9.56 -27.88
C GLY A 277 -8.65 -10.89 -27.25
N VAL A 278 -7.82 -11.53 -26.41
CA VAL A 278 -8.23 -12.73 -25.65
C VAL A 278 -9.19 -12.34 -24.52
N ILE A 279 -9.09 -11.10 -24.03
CA ILE A 279 -10.03 -10.52 -23.08
C ILE A 279 -10.84 -9.46 -23.81
N GLU A 280 -12.17 -9.55 -23.68
CA GLU A 280 -13.09 -8.44 -23.94
C GLU A 280 -13.98 -8.36 -22.70
N LEU A 281 -13.89 -7.26 -21.95
CA LEU A 281 -14.49 -7.17 -20.62
C LEU A 281 -16.01 -7.42 -20.67
N PRO A 282 -16.57 -8.24 -19.76
CA PRO A 282 -15.93 -8.90 -18.62
C PRO A 282 -15.51 -10.37 -18.86
N TYR A 283 -15.30 -10.79 -20.11
CA TYR A 283 -15.12 -12.20 -20.49
C TYR A 283 -13.70 -12.54 -20.96
N ILE A 284 -13.34 -13.82 -20.80
CA ILE A 284 -12.09 -14.40 -21.32
C ILE A 284 -12.43 -15.38 -22.44
N TYR A 285 -11.96 -15.09 -23.65
CA TYR A 285 -12.27 -15.83 -24.88
C TYR A 285 -11.28 -16.96 -25.18
N THR A 286 -11.07 -17.83 -24.19
CA THR A 286 -10.36 -19.11 -24.36
C THR A 286 -11.33 -20.29 -24.30
N LYS A 287 -10.86 -21.49 -24.65
CA LYS A 287 -11.70 -22.70 -24.59
C LYS A 287 -12.16 -22.99 -23.17
N THR A 288 -11.30 -22.70 -22.18
CA THR A 288 -11.59 -22.97 -20.77
C THR A 288 -12.12 -21.75 -19.99
N ARG A 289 -12.28 -20.59 -20.63
CA ARG A 289 -12.65 -19.31 -19.99
C ARG A 289 -11.72 -18.90 -18.84
N ARG A 290 -10.45 -19.22 -19.01
CA ARG A 290 -9.35 -18.81 -18.13
C ARG A 290 -8.07 -18.68 -18.92
N LEU A 291 -7.12 -17.95 -18.37
CA LEU A 291 -5.76 -17.85 -18.88
C LEU A 291 -4.85 -18.73 -18.03
N ARG A 292 -4.00 -19.50 -18.68
CA ARG A 292 -2.97 -20.31 -18.02
C ARG A 292 -1.66 -19.52 -17.99
N LEU A 293 -1.18 -19.17 -16.81
CA LEU A 293 0.03 -18.36 -16.62
C LEU A 293 1.28 -19.22 -16.36
N ASP A 294 1.12 -20.38 -15.73
CA ASP A 294 2.12 -21.44 -15.60
C ASP A 294 1.42 -22.81 -15.40
N GLU A 295 2.13 -23.85 -14.94
CA GLU A 295 1.62 -25.22 -14.87
C GLU A 295 0.35 -25.35 -14.01
N ASN A 296 0.32 -24.65 -12.87
CA ASN A 296 -0.79 -24.66 -11.90
C ASN A 296 -1.29 -23.26 -11.54
N ILE A 297 -0.97 -22.25 -12.35
CA ILE A 297 -1.37 -20.86 -12.12
C ILE A 297 -2.32 -20.45 -13.22
N TYR A 298 -3.52 -20.04 -12.81
CA TYR A 298 -4.60 -19.66 -13.71
C TYR A 298 -5.15 -18.29 -13.31
N PHE A 299 -5.67 -17.58 -14.31
CA PHE A 299 -6.42 -16.34 -14.13
C PHE A 299 -7.80 -16.51 -14.76
N THR A 300 -8.85 -16.38 -13.96
CA THR A 300 -10.23 -16.73 -14.31
C THR A 300 -11.10 -15.51 -14.60
N GLU A 301 -12.30 -15.71 -15.15
CA GLU A 301 -13.28 -14.62 -15.32
C GLU A 301 -13.72 -14.01 -13.99
N ASP A 302 -13.70 -14.77 -12.89
CA ASP A 302 -14.03 -14.22 -11.57
C ASP A 302 -12.88 -13.34 -11.05
N ASP A 303 -11.63 -13.76 -11.24
CA ASP A 303 -10.46 -12.92 -10.97
C ASP A 303 -10.48 -11.62 -11.80
N LEU A 304 -10.87 -11.71 -13.08
CA LEU A 304 -11.04 -10.55 -13.97
C LEU A 304 -12.12 -9.59 -13.45
N LYS A 305 -13.25 -10.10 -12.94
CA LYS A 305 -14.30 -9.27 -12.36
C LYS A 305 -13.83 -8.56 -11.10
N GLU A 306 -13.18 -9.27 -10.17
CA GLU A 306 -12.70 -8.66 -8.93
C GLU A 306 -11.63 -7.60 -9.20
N ALA A 307 -10.63 -7.90 -10.03
CA ALA A 307 -9.65 -6.91 -10.46
C ALA A 307 -10.30 -5.74 -11.21
N GLY A 308 -11.31 -6.02 -12.03
CA GLY A 308 -12.09 -5.01 -12.76
C GLY A 308 -12.85 -4.06 -11.85
N LYS A 309 -13.44 -4.54 -10.74
CA LYS A 309 -14.06 -3.69 -9.72
C LYS A 309 -13.05 -2.74 -9.09
N ALA A 310 -11.88 -3.26 -8.72
CA ALA A 310 -10.81 -2.45 -8.13
C ALA A 310 -10.32 -1.35 -9.09
N ILE A 311 -10.00 -1.72 -10.34
CA ILE A 311 -9.59 -0.77 -11.38
C ILE A 311 -10.70 0.26 -11.65
N GLY A 312 -11.97 -0.19 -11.69
CA GLY A 312 -13.13 0.67 -11.89
C GLY A 312 -13.30 1.70 -10.77
N ALA A 313 -13.16 1.28 -9.51
CA ALA A 313 -13.24 2.17 -8.34
C ALA A 313 -12.13 3.23 -8.36
N ILE A 314 -10.89 2.81 -8.65
CA ILE A 314 -9.74 3.72 -8.77
C ILE A 314 -9.98 4.74 -9.88
N ARG A 315 -10.40 4.28 -11.06
CA ARG A 315 -10.68 5.16 -12.20
C ARG A 315 -11.83 6.12 -11.92
N ALA A 316 -12.87 5.68 -11.21
CA ALA A 316 -13.94 6.56 -10.76
C ALA A 316 -13.41 7.65 -9.80
N GLY A 317 -12.49 7.31 -8.90
CA GLY A 317 -11.77 8.26 -8.04
C GLY A 317 -10.99 9.30 -8.86
N HIS A 318 -10.20 8.85 -9.83
CA HIS A 318 -9.43 9.74 -10.73
C HIS A 318 -10.33 10.70 -11.50
N LEU A 319 -11.44 10.20 -12.05
CA LEU A 319 -12.42 11.02 -12.76
C LEU A 319 -13.09 12.04 -11.84
N THR A 320 -13.41 11.64 -10.61
CA THR A 320 -14.01 12.53 -9.60
C THR A 320 -13.06 13.68 -9.25
N LEU A 321 -11.77 13.38 -9.04
CA LEU A 321 -10.76 14.42 -8.79
C LEU A 321 -10.60 15.36 -9.98
N ALA A 322 -10.53 14.83 -11.21
CA ALA A 322 -10.42 15.63 -12.41
C ALA A 322 -11.63 16.56 -12.60
N GLN A 323 -12.84 16.04 -12.36
CA GLN A 323 -14.08 16.81 -12.40
C GLN A 323 -14.09 17.93 -11.37
N GLU A 324 -13.70 17.65 -10.12
CA GLU A 324 -13.62 18.67 -9.06
C GLU A 324 -12.56 19.74 -9.36
N ALA A 325 -11.46 19.34 -9.99
CA ALA A 325 -10.42 20.27 -10.44
C ALA A 325 -10.80 21.05 -11.71
N GLY A 326 -11.90 20.69 -12.39
CA GLY A 326 -12.35 21.33 -13.63
C GLY A 326 -11.45 21.03 -14.84
N ILE A 327 -10.75 19.89 -14.83
CA ILE A 327 -9.87 19.45 -15.93
C ILE A 327 -10.37 18.14 -16.54
N LYS A 328 -9.81 17.76 -17.68
CA LYS A 328 -9.98 16.41 -18.21
C LYS A 328 -8.88 15.49 -17.70
N LEU A 329 -9.15 14.20 -17.57
CA LEU A 329 -8.13 13.25 -17.10
C LEU A 329 -6.96 13.15 -18.10
N GLU A 330 -7.21 13.37 -19.39
CA GLU A 330 -6.20 13.41 -20.45
C GLU A 330 -5.24 14.60 -20.34
N ASP A 331 -5.56 15.61 -19.52
CA ASP A 331 -4.67 16.74 -19.26
C ASP A 331 -3.53 16.37 -18.29
N VAL A 332 -3.68 15.27 -17.53
CA VAL A 332 -2.66 14.76 -16.62
C VAL A 332 -1.42 14.31 -17.43
N LYS A 333 -0.26 14.91 -17.15
CA LYS A 333 1.00 14.63 -17.84
C LYS A 333 1.85 13.58 -17.17
N THR A 334 1.73 13.47 -15.85
CA THR A 334 2.53 12.54 -15.05
C THR A 334 1.64 11.80 -14.08
N MET A 335 1.78 10.48 -14.02
CA MET A 335 1.14 9.65 -13.02
C MET A 335 2.21 8.90 -12.22
N TYR A 336 2.19 9.08 -10.90
CA TYR A 336 3.01 8.34 -9.96
C TYR A 336 2.17 7.23 -9.34
N MET A 337 2.77 6.05 -9.17
CA MET A 337 2.10 4.87 -8.63
C MET A 337 2.95 4.31 -7.48
N CYS A 338 2.30 3.93 -6.38
CA CYS A 338 2.89 3.13 -5.31
C CYS A 338 1.90 2.06 -4.84
N GLY A 339 2.38 1.13 -4.03
CA GLY A 339 1.65 -0.03 -3.49
C GLY A 339 2.64 -1.07 -2.97
#